data_AF-A0A6M1YJF2-F1
#
_entry.id   AF-A0A6M1YJF2-F1
#
_cell.length_a   1.000
_cell.length_b   1.000
_cell.length_c   1.000
_cell.angle_alpha   90.00
_cell.angle_beta   90.00
_cell.angle_gamma   90.00
#
_symmetry.space_group_name_H-M   'P 1'
#
loop_
_entity.id
_entity.type
_entity.pdbx_description
1 polymer ?
#
loop_
_entity_poly.entity_id
_entity_poly.type
_entity_poly.pdbx_seq_one_letter_code
_entity_poly.pdbx_strand_id
1 'polypeptide(L)'
;MSLQILAARALNTSNLKQLGFFKENSQITFIPSQIKDDLNILLDEEAEKKAILERRFDLLKAIFKQKIFENQKVFDFIFQKSFDPQVFDLILQQSFDPHLNKTEAEKIISCIEEEHLLKQINTLDDFDNSLLMLALEVEEIAFAKALLKKKTLLKNILHQNFFKNKTALIIAVEIYSPKLVEKILDAVFENDRIDFLTVKNCLKKSAISIAIDSELEDILKVFIKKVAIESKTKKGDTILHAAAKIGDVNFIHMILDLLCN
;
A
#
# COMPACT_ATOMS: atom_id res chain seq x y z
N MET A 1 2.97 36.72 -3.02
CA MET A 1 2.87 35.80 -1.86
C MET A 1 4.29 35.39 -1.53
N SER A 2 4.86 35.89 -0.43
CA SER A 2 6.31 35.78 -0.18
C SER A 2 6.72 34.34 0.15
N LEU A 3 7.86 33.90 -0.39
CA LEU A 3 8.50 32.59 -0.16
C LEU A 3 8.61 32.19 1.33
N GLN A 4 8.65 33.19 2.22
CA GLN A 4 8.64 33.02 3.67
C GLN A 4 7.36 32.35 4.21
N ILE A 5 6.20 32.58 3.58
CA ILE A 5 4.92 31.97 3.99
C ILE A 5 4.82 30.51 3.54
N LEU A 6 5.48 30.16 2.42
CA LEU A 6 5.55 28.78 1.92
C LEU A 6 6.55 27.94 2.72
N ALA A 7 7.70 28.51 3.09
CA ALA A 7 8.69 27.85 3.94
C ALA A 7 8.15 27.56 5.36
N ALA A 8 7.39 28.48 5.93
CA ALA A 8 6.74 28.30 7.23
C ALA A 8 5.62 27.23 7.21
N ARG A 9 5.08 26.89 6.02
CA ARG A 9 4.09 25.80 5.85
C ARG A 9 4.72 24.43 5.62
N ALA A 10 5.94 24.37 5.07
CA ALA A 10 6.67 23.13 4.81
C ALA A 10 7.36 22.58 6.08
N LEU A 11 7.75 23.46 7.01
CA LEU A 11 8.25 23.05 8.32
C LEU A 11 7.08 22.66 9.23
N ASN A 12 6.93 21.35 9.43
CA ASN A 12 5.97 20.78 10.36
C ASN A 12 6.13 21.45 11.75
N THR A 13 5.01 21.83 12.37
CA THR A 13 4.95 22.69 13.58
C THR A 13 5.72 22.15 14.79
N SER A 14 6.11 20.87 14.78
CA SER A 14 6.97 20.23 15.77
C SER A 14 8.43 20.70 15.73
N ASN A 15 8.99 20.98 14.55
CA ASN A 15 10.41 21.38 14.42
C ASN A 15 10.66 22.85 14.79
N LEU A 16 9.66 23.71 14.63
CA LEU A 16 9.78 25.13 14.98
C LEU A 16 9.87 25.38 16.50
N LYS A 17 9.30 24.48 17.32
CA LYS A 17 9.38 24.56 18.79
C LYS A 17 10.77 24.21 19.33
N GLN A 18 11.50 23.29 18.69
CA GLN A 18 12.87 22.94 19.08
C GLN A 18 13.88 24.03 18.70
N LEU A 19 13.55 24.88 17.72
CA LEU A 19 14.40 25.97 17.22
C LEU A 19 14.13 27.33 17.92
N GLY A 20 13.32 27.37 18.98
CA GLY A 20 13.16 28.57 19.82
C GLY A 20 12.32 29.71 19.23
N PHE A 21 11.53 29.48 18.18
CA PHE A 21 10.70 30.52 17.57
C PHE A 21 9.37 30.71 18.33
N PHE A 22 9.32 31.70 19.22
CA PHE A 22 8.06 32.24 19.73
C PHE A 22 7.56 33.39 18.87
N LYS A 23 6.26 33.40 18.58
CA LYS A 23 5.58 34.52 17.91
C LYS A 23 4.93 35.41 18.97
N GLU A 24 5.69 36.33 19.53
CA GLU A 24 5.13 37.50 20.19
C GLU A 24 5.83 38.76 19.67
N ASN A 25 5.02 39.65 19.10
CA ASN A 25 5.33 41.05 18.78
C ASN A 25 6.45 41.32 17.77
N SER A 26 6.09 41.23 16.49
CA SER A 26 6.47 42.15 15.40
C SER A 26 7.84 42.83 15.42
N GLN A 27 8.92 42.07 15.63
CA GLN A 27 10.26 42.44 15.17
C GLN A 27 10.94 41.18 14.61
N ILE A 28 11.24 41.19 13.32
CA ILE A 28 11.99 40.11 12.66
C ILE A 28 13.43 40.24 13.15
N THR A 29 13.80 39.40 14.13
CA THR A 29 15.18 39.30 14.61
C THR A 29 16.07 38.70 13.53
N PHE A 30 17.23 39.34 13.40
CA PHE A 30 18.35 38.98 12.53
C PHE A 30 18.65 37.48 12.61
N ILE A 31 18.58 36.78 11.48
CA ILE A 31 19.08 35.39 11.37
C ILE A 31 20.61 35.49 11.36
N PRO A 32 21.32 34.95 12.38
CA PRO A 32 22.78 34.91 12.36
C PRO A 32 23.26 34.26 11.07
N SER A 33 24.29 34.82 10.41
CA SER A 33 24.77 34.36 9.10
C SER A 33 25.03 32.84 9.06
N GLN A 34 25.56 32.27 10.15
CA GLN A 34 25.75 30.82 10.28
C GLN A 34 24.47 29.99 10.08
N ILE A 35 23.33 30.40 10.65
CA ILE A 35 22.05 29.65 10.53
C ILE A 35 21.52 29.76 9.10
N LYS A 36 21.78 30.88 8.41
CA LYS A 36 21.40 31.06 7.01
C LYS A 36 22.24 30.19 6.08
N ASP A 37 23.53 30.05 6.38
CA ASP A 37 24.44 29.20 5.62
C ASP A 37 24.12 27.71 5.85
N ASP A 38 23.85 27.30 7.10
CA ASP A 38 23.43 25.93 7.42
C ASP A 38 22.06 25.56 6.81
N LEU A 39 21.11 26.50 6.77
CA LEU A 39 19.81 26.30 6.09
C LEU A 39 19.97 26.21 4.57
N ASN A 40 20.85 26.99 3.96
CA ASN A 40 21.12 26.90 2.53
C ASN A 40 21.80 25.57 2.18
N ILE A 41 22.73 25.09 3.02
CA ILE A 41 23.36 23.76 2.87
C ILE A 41 22.31 22.65 2.98
N LEU A 42 21.40 22.72 3.97
CA LEU A 42 20.33 21.72 4.13
C LEU A 42 19.31 21.77 2.97
N LEU A 43 18.96 22.96 2.48
CA LEU A 43 18.07 23.14 1.33
C LEU A 43 18.72 22.66 0.03
N ASP A 44 20.02 22.88 -0.15
CA ASP A 44 20.78 22.39 -1.30
C ASP A 44 20.97 20.87 -1.22
N GLU A 45 21.22 20.28 -0.04
CA GLU A 45 21.26 18.82 0.15
C GLU A 45 19.88 18.17 -0.07
N GLU A 46 18.79 18.81 0.33
CA GLU A 46 17.43 18.28 0.13
C GLU A 46 16.98 18.45 -1.33
N ALA A 47 17.36 19.53 -1.99
CA ALA A 47 17.19 19.72 -3.43
C ALA A 47 18.05 18.75 -4.24
N GLU A 48 19.27 18.46 -3.81
CA GLU A 48 20.15 17.47 -4.42
C GLU A 48 19.62 16.05 -4.19
N LYS A 49 19.16 15.71 -2.96
CA LYS A 49 18.48 14.43 -2.67
C LYS A 49 17.22 14.26 -3.51
N LYS A 50 16.41 15.32 -3.66
CA LYS A 50 15.21 15.33 -4.49
C LYS A 50 15.56 15.19 -5.98
N ALA A 51 16.58 15.88 -6.47
CA ALA A 51 17.06 15.75 -7.85
C ALA A 51 17.68 14.37 -8.12
N ILE A 52 18.36 13.76 -7.14
CA ILE A 52 18.85 12.38 -7.21
C ILE A 52 17.69 11.40 -7.19
N LEU A 53 16.64 11.63 -6.39
CA LEU A 53 15.42 10.82 -6.36
C LEU A 53 14.64 10.94 -7.68
N GLU A 54 14.45 12.14 -8.22
CA GLU A 54 13.80 12.39 -9.51
C GLU A 54 14.61 11.78 -10.65
N ARG A 55 15.94 11.93 -10.66
CA ARG A 55 16.81 11.23 -11.63
C ARG A 55 16.74 9.72 -11.47
N ARG A 56 16.69 9.18 -10.25
CA ARG A 56 16.51 7.75 -10.01
C ARG A 56 15.12 7.28 -10.42
N PHE A 57 14.09 8.11 -10.28
CA PHE A 57 12.72 7.83 -10.69
C PHE A 57 12.57 7.88 -12.21
N ASP A 58 13.24 8.81 -12.89
CA ASP A 58 13.31 8.89 -14.35
C ASP A 58 14.20 7.80 -14.93
N LEU A 59 15.28 7.41 -14.24
CA LEU A 59 16.10 6.24 -14.58
C LEU A 59 15.32 4.95 -14.32
N LEU A 60 14.48 4.87 -13.29
CA LEU A 60 13.55 3.77 -13.05
C LEU A 60 12.46 3.73 -14.11
N LYS A 61 11.87 4.87 -14.50
CA LYS A 61 10.92 4.97 -15.62
C LYS A 61 11.58 4.60 -16.94
N ALA A 62 12.83 5.00 -17.18
CA ALA A 62 13.59 4.64 -18.37
C ALA A 62 13.98 3.16 -18.36
N ILE A 63 14.40 2.60 -17.23
CA ILE A 63 14.67 1.17 -17.04
C ILE A 63 13.38 0.35 -17.14
N PHE A 64 12.24 0.85 -16.66
CA PHE A 64 10.93 0.21 -16.84
C PHE A 64 10.47 0.31 -18.29
N LYS A 65 10.60 1.47 -18.93
CA LYS A 65 10.23 1.68 -20.34
C LYS A 65 11.16 0.92 -21.32
N GLN A 66 12.42 0.69 -20.94
CA GLN A 66 13.41 -0.09 -21.68
C GLN A 66 13.30 -1.60 -21.35
N LYS A 67 12.99 -2.00 -20.11
CA LYS A 67 12.73 -3.41 -19.73
C LYS A 67 11.35 -3.92 -20.13
N ILE A 68 10.34 -3.05 -20.25
CA ILE A 68 9.04 -3.40 -20.87
C ILE A 68 9.26 -3.77 -22.35
N PHE A 69 10.27 -3.19 -23.01
CA PHE A 69 10.60 -3.51 -24.39
C PHE A 69 11.53 -4.72 -24.55
N GLU A 70 12.48 -4.95 -23.62
CA GLU A 70 13.44 -6.07 -23.74
C GLU A 70 12.98 -7.36 -23.05
N ASN A 71 12.06 -7.29 -22.09
CA ASN A 71 11.43 -8.47 -21.48
C ASN A 71 9.99 -8.69 -21.94
N GLN A 72 9.51 -8.06 -23.01
CA GLN A 72 8.21 -8.44 -23.58
C GLN A 72 8.18 -9.94 -23.89
N LYS A 73 9.27 -10.51 -24.41
CA LYS A 73 9.35 -11.97 -24.64
C LYS A 73 9.45 -12.82 -23.38
N VAL A 74 10.00 -12.34 -22.27
CA VAL A 74 10.14 -13.12 -21.02
C VAL A 74 8.89 -12.96 -20.15
N PHE A 75 8.29 -11.76 -20.14
CA PHE A 75 7.01 -11.45 -19.53
C PHE A 75 5.89 -12.15 -20.29
N ASP A 76 5.82 -12.07 -21.63
CA ASP A 76 4.89 -12.83 -22.46
C ASP A 76 5.12 -14.35 -22.30
N PHE A 77 6.36 -14.82 -22.18
CA PHE A 77 6.67 -16.26 -22.01
C PHE A 77 6.28 -16.80 -20.63
N ILE A 78 6.52 -16.04 -19.56
CA ILE A 78 6.13 -16.41 -18.20
C ILE A 78 4.61 -16.30 -18.03
N PHE A 79 3.99 -15.21 -18.51
CA PHE A 79 2.55 -14.97 -18.33
C PHE A 79 1.63 -15.76 -19.26
N GLN A 80 1.99 -16.03 -20.53
CA GLN A 80 1.18 -16.88 -21.43
C GLN A 80 1.11 -18.34 -20.96
N LYS A 81 2.06 -18.77 -20.11
CA LYS A 81 2.05 -20.13 -19.54
C LYS A 81 1.13 -20.25 -18.33
N SER A 82 0.93 -19.17 -17.58
CA SER A 82 0.18 -19.20 -16.31
C SER A 82 -1.27 -18.70 -16.45
N PHE A 83 -1.59 -17.87 -17.45
CA PHE A 83 -2.95 -17.37 -17.70
C PHE A 83 -3.41 -17.57 -19.15
N ASP A 84 -4.73 -17.57 -19.37
CA ASP A 84 -5.28 -17.62 -20.74
C ASP A 84 -4.81 -16.38 -21.52
N PRO A 85 -4.15 -16.54 -22.67
CA PRO A 85 -3.66 -15.43 -23.49
C PRO A 85 -4.74 -14.41 -23.84
N GLN A 86 -6.00 -14.82 -24.00
CA GLN A 86 -7.08 -13.90 -24.36
C GLN A 86 -7.46 -12.98 -23.20
N VAL A 87 -7.47 -13.47 -21.96
CA VAL A 87 -7.76 -12.63 -20.79
C VAL A 87 -6.57 -11.73 -20.49
N PHE A 88 -5.35 -12.23 -20.67
CA PHE A 88 -4.14 -11.42 -20.53
C PHE A 88 -4.03 -10.34 -21.60
N ASP A 89 -4.28 -10.66 -22.87
CA ASP A 89 -4.30 -9.69 -23.96
C ASP A 89 -5.38 -8.63 -23.73
N LEU A 90 -6.55 -9.02 -23.19
CA LEU A 90 -7.60 -8.06 -22.83
C LEU A 90 -7.20 -7.16 -21.65
N ILE A 91 -6.53 -7.72 -20.64
CA ILE A 91 -5.99 -6.96 -19.50
C ILE A 91 -4.91 -6.01 -20.00
N LEU A 92 -3.89 -6.48 -20.74
CA LEU A 92 -2.81 -5.65 -21.27
C LEU A 92 -3.31 -4.59 -22.26
N GLN A 93 -4.18 -4.93 -23.19
CA GLN A 93 -4.71 -3.96 -24.16
C GLN A 93 -5.49 -2.82 -23.49
N GLN A 94 -6.05 -3.04 -22.30
CA GLN A 94 -6.79 -2.02 -21.56
C GLN A 94 -6.05 -1.46 -20.33
N SER A 95 -5.02 -2.14 -19.81
CA SER A 95 -4.20 -1.72 -18.65
C SER A 95 -3.05 -0.78 -19.01
N PHE A 96 -2.84 -0.48 -20.29
CA PHE A 96 -1.98 0.62 -20.72
C PHE A 96 -2.74 1.93 -20.92
N ASP A 97 -4.04 1.96 -20.66
CA ASP A 97 -4.78 3.21 -20.45
C ASP A 97 -4.74 3.54 -18.95
N PRO A 98 -3.97 4.56 -18.50
CA PRO A 98 -3.81 4.92 -17.08
C PRO A 98 -5.12 5.41 -16.42
N HIS A 99 -6.24 5.30 -17.12
CA HIS A 99 -7.56 5.72 -16.70
C HIS A 99 -8.62 4.64 -16.93
N LEU A 100 -8.28 3.34 -16.88
CA LEU A 100 -9.28 2.29 -16.90
C LEU A 100 -10.33 2.57 -15.83
N ASN A 101 -11.49 3.05 -16.26
CA ASN A 101 -12.47 3.53 -15.32
C ASN A 101 -13.18 2.33 -14.72
N LYS A 102 -13.78 2.54 -13.55
CA LYS A 102 -14.51 1.48 -12.82
C LYS A 102 -15.50 0.72 -13.72
N THR A 103 -16.16 1.41 -14.65
CA THR A 103 -17.18 0.83 -15.53
C THR A 103 -16.55 -0.11 -16.56
N GLU A 104 -15.38 0.23 -17.11
CA GLU A 104 -14.65 -0.62 -18.06
C GLU A 104 -14.09 -1.87 -17.39
N ALA A 105 -13.46 -1.73 -16.22
CA ALA A 105 -12.97 -2.87 -15.45
C ALA A 105 -14.11 -3.85 -15.10
N GLU A 106 -15.28 -3.33 -14.72
CA GLU A 106 -16.46 -4.15 -14.44
C GLU A 106 -17.02 -4.82 -15.70
N LYS A 107 -17.02 -4.13 -16.84
CA LYS A 107 -17.41 -4.72 -18.14
C LYS A 107 -16.49 -5.87 -18.53
N ILE A 108 -15.17 -5.68 -18.44
CA ILE A 108 -14.19 -6.73 -18.73
C ILE A 108 -14.48 -7.97 -17.89
N ILE A 109 -14.59 -7.80 -16.57
CA ILE A 109 -14.84 -8.93 -15.67
C ILE A 109 -16.21 -9.58 -15.94
N SER A 110 -17.22 -8.81 -16.35
CA SER A 110 -18.54 -9.34 -16.71
C SER A 110 -18.55 -10.12 -18.03
N CYS A 111 -17.59 -9.86 -18.92
CA CYS A 111 -17.46 -10.56 -20.22
C CYS A 111 -16.73 -11.90 -20.11
N ILE A 112 -16.08 -12.20 -18.98
CA ILE A 112 -15.41 -13.48 -18.75
C ILE A 112 -16.42 -14.45 -18.15
N GLU A 113 -16.58 -15.61 -18.79
CA GLU A 113 -17.42 -16.69 -18.25
C GLU A 113 -17.01 -17.03 -16.81
N GLU A 114 -17.98 -17.19 -15.91
CA GLU A 114 -17.71 -17.29 -14.47
C GLU A 114 -16.80 -18.48 -14.11
N GLU A 115 -16.91 -19.59 -14.85
CA GLU A 115 -16.05 -20.76 -14.69
C GLU A 115 -14.59 -20.48 -15.11
N HIS A 116 -14.39 -19.78 -16.22
CA HIS A 116 -13.07 -19.36 -16.69
C HIS A 116 -12.46 -18.33 -15.75
N LEU A 117 -13.26 -17.37 -15.29
CA LEU A 117 -12.87 -16.37 -14.33
C LEU A 117 -12.45 -17.01 -13.00
N LEU A 118 -13.22 -17.99 -12.50
CA LEU A 118 -12.90 -18.72 -11.27
C LEU A 118 -11.57 -19.46 -11.38
N LYS A 119 -11.33 -20.13 -12.53
CA LYS A 119 -10.07 -20.83 -12.79
C LYS A 119 -8.91 -19.83 -12.72
N GLN A 120 -9.01 -18.72 -13.43
CA GLN A 120 -7.93 -17.74 -13.55
C GLN A 120 -7.70 -16.87 -12.32
N ILE A 121 -8.76 -16.41 -11.63
CA ILE A 121 -8.63 -15.59 -10.41
C ILE A 121 -7.82 -16.32 -9.33
N ASN A 122 -7.93 -17.64 -9.29
CA ASN A 122 -7.20 -18.48 -8.35
C ASN A 122 -5.91 -19.05 -8.93
N THR A 123 -5.65 -18.94 -10.23
CA THR A 123 -4.34 -19.32 -10.75
C THR A 123 -3.29 -18.37 -10.19
N LEU A 124 -2.15 -18.95 -9.83
CA LEU A 124 -0.98 -18.22 -9.42
C LEU A 124 -0.03 -18.14 -10.61
N ASP A 125 0.65 -17.00 -10.77
CA ASP A 125 1.75 -16.87 -11.72
C ASP A 125 2.97 -17.69 -11.26
N ASP A 126 4.03 -17.69 -12.06
CA ASP A 126 5.29 -18.40 -11.72
C ASP A 126 6.00 -17.81 -10.48
N PHE A 127 5.50 -16.70 -9.95
CA PHE A 127 5.98 -16.02 -8.75
C PHE A 127 4.97 -16.10 -7.60
N ASP A 128 4.01 -17.01 -7.69
CA ASP A 128 2.98 -17.23 -6.70
C ASP A 128 2.09 -15.99 -6.45
N ASN A 129 1.99 -15.07 -7.42
CA ASN A 129 1.05 -13.96 -7.36
C ASN A 129 -0.32 -14.40 -7.85
N SER A 130 -1.36 -14.07 -7.09
CA SER A 130 -2.73 -14.12 -7.60
C SER A 130 -3.00 -12.92 -8.53
N LEU A 131 -4.02 -13.04 -9.39
CA LEU A 131 -4.47 -11.95 -10.25
C LEU A 131 -4.80 -10.67 -9.46
N LEU A 132 -5.32 -10.81 -8.23
CA LEU A 132 -5.56 -9.68 -7.33
C LEU A 132 -4.25 -9.01 -6.89
N MET A 133 -3.20 -9.77 -6.56
CA MET A 133 -1.91 -9.20 -6.17
C MET A 133 -1.28 -8.44 -7.33
N LEU A 134 -1.32 -9.00 -8.53
CA LEU A 134 -0.80 -8.35 -9.73
C LEU A 134 -1.52 -7.01 -9.96
N ALA A 135 -2.86 -7.02 -9.92
CA ALA A 135 -3.66 -5.80 -10.06
C ALA A 135 -3.29 -4.72 -9.02
N LEU A 136 -2.96 -5.13 -7.78
CA LEU A 136 -2.53 -4.21 -6.74
C LEU A 136 -1.09 -3.72 -6.97
N GLU A 137 -0.16 -4.59 -7.37
CA GLU A 137 1.24 -4.22 -7.64
C GLU A 137 1.39 -3.24 -8.80
N VAL A 138 0.52 -3.30 -9.81
CA VAL A 138 0.45 -2.32 -10.90
C VAL A 138 -0.45 -1.11 -10.57
N GLU A 139 -0.99 -1.03 -9.35
CA GLU A 139 -1.90 0.01 -8.90
C GLU A 139 -3.20 0.17 -9.73
N GLU A 140 -3.64 -0.90 -10.39
CA GLU A 140 -4.91 -0.97 -11.13
C GLU A 140 -6.11 -1.14 -10.18
N ILE A 141 -6.37 -0.09 -9.40
CA ILE A 141 -7.32 -0.08 -8.29
C ILE A 141 -8.75 -0.37 -8.74
N ALA A 142 -9.15 0.08 -9.94
CA ALA A 142 -10.48 -0.19 -10.49
C ALA A 142 -10.67 -1.70 -10.73
N PHE A 143 -9.67 -2.35 -11.34
CA PHE A 143 -9.67 -3.77 -11.62
C PHE A 143 -9.63 -4.60 -10.33
N ALA A 144 -8.73 -4.27 -9.39
CA ALA A 144 -8.67 -4.92 -8.08
C ALA A 144 -10.02 -4.85 -7.32
N LYS A 145 -10.70 -3.70 -7.35
CA LYS A 145 -12.03 -3.53 -6.75
C LYS A 145 -13.08 -4.39 -7.45
N ALA A 146 -13.01 -4.52 -8.76
CA ALA A 146 -13.94 -5.31 -9.54
C ALA A 146 -13.73 -6.82 -9.29
N LEU A 147 -12.48 -7.28 -9.13
CA LEU A 147 -12.15 -8.63 -8.67
C LEU A 147 -12.72 -8.91 -7.26
N LEU A 148 -12.53 -7.99 -6.31
CA LEU A 148 -13.01 -8.13 -4.93
C LEU A 148 -14.55 -8.19 -4.81
N LYS A 149 -15.30 -7.65 -5.80
CA LYS A 149 -16.76 -7.82 -5.84
C LYS A 149 -17.16 -9.29 -6.04
N LYS A 150 -16.31 -10.09 -6.66
CA LYS A 150 -16.51 -11.53 -6.89
C LYS A 150 -15.93 -12.34 -5.72
N LYS A 151 -16.15 -11.88 -4.48
CA LYS A 151 -15.56 -12.44 -3.25
C LYS A 151 -15.65 -13.97 -3.11
N THR A 152 -16.72 -14.58 -3.61
CA THR A 152 -16.95 -16.04 -3.57
C THR A 152 -15.92 -16.83 -4.37
N LEU A 153 -15.21 -16.17 -5.29
CA LEU A 153 -14.26 -16.78 -6.20
C LEU A 153 -12.81 -16.70 -5.69
N LEU A 154 -12.51 -15.93 -4.63
CA LEU A 154 -11.15 -15.65 -4.16
C LEU A 154 -10.67 -16.66 -3.10
N LYS A 155 -10.30 -17.88 -3.51
CA LYS A 155 -9.73 -18.90 -2.61
C LYS A 155 -8.32 -18.55 -2.15
N ASN A 156 -7.55 -17.88 -3.01
CA ASN A 156 -6.13 -17.58 -2.77
C ASN A 156 -5.87 -16.18 -2.19
N ILE A 157 -6.88 -15.55 -1.58
CA ILE A 157 -6.72 -14.20 -1.00
C ILE A 157 -5.68 -14.16 0.13
N LEU A 158 -5.51 -15.28 0.85
CA LEU A 158 -4.54 -15.45 1.93
C LEU A 158 -3.15 -15.87 1.44
N HIS A 159 -3.01 -16.15 0.14
CA HIS A 159 -1.76 -16.63 -0.42
C HIS A 159 -0.65 -15.59 -0.24
N GLN A 160 0.60 -16.06 -0.20
CA GLN A 160 1.78 -15.21 -0.09
C GLN A 160 2.62 -15.39 -1.34
N ASN A 161 2.97 -14.31 -2.02
CA ASN A 161 3.81 -14.44 -3.21
C ASN A 161 5.23 -14.94 -2.89
N PHE A 162 5.87 -15.57 -3.85
CA PHE A 162 7.13 -16.28 -3.66
C PHE A 162 8.27 -15.36 -3.24
N PHE A 163 8.38 -14.19 -3.88
CA PHE A 163 9.56 -13.34 -3.72
C PHE A 163 9.61 -12.59 -2.39
N LYS A 164 8.47 -12.12 -1.90
CA LYS A 164 8.42 -11.25 -0.72
C LYS A 164 7.55 -11.83 0.39
N ASN A 165 6.93 -12.98 0.19
CA ASN A 165 5.90 -13.53 1.05
C ASN A 165 4.81 -12.49 1.36
N LYS A 166 4.47 -11.66 0.37
CA LYS A 166 3.45 -10.62 0.55
C LYS A 166 2.08 -11.19 0.24
N THR A 167 1.11 -10.86 1.09
CA THR A 167 -0.30 -11.07 0.80
C THR A 167 -0.86 -9.86 0.05
N ALA A 168 -2.03 -10.03 -0.60
CA ALA A 168 -2.77 -8.91 -1.19
C ALA A 168 -3.05 -7.80 -0.16
N LEU A 169 -3.26 -8.16 1.10
CA LEU A 169 -3.45 -7.19 2.18
C LEU A 169 -2.18 -6.39 2.49
N ILE A 170 -1.02 -7.04 2.57
CA ILE A 170 0.25 -6.33 2.78
C ILE A 170 0.50 -5.33 1.65
N ILE A 171 0.27 -5.73 0.40
CA ILE A 171 0.42 -4.84 -0.77
C ILE A 171 -0.54 -3.64 -0.66
N ALA A 172 -1.81 -3.86 -0.30
CA ALA A 172 -2.78 -2.78 -0.14
C ALA A 172 -2.45 -1.79 1.00
N VAL A 173 -1.80 -2.27 2.07
CA VAL A 173 -1.30 -1.41 3.15
C VAL A 173 -0.13 -0.55 2.66
N GLU A 174 0.81 -1.14 1.91
CA GLU A 174 1.95 -0.42 1.34
C GLU A 174 1.54 0.63 0.28
N ILE A 175 0.39 0.45 -0.37
CA ILE A 175 -0.23 1.44 -1.26
C ILE A 175 -0.94 2.56 -0.46
N TYR A 176 -0.99 2.47 0.87
CA TYR A 176 -1.61 3.48 1.75
C TYR A 176 -3.10 3.70 1.44
N SER A 177 -3.84 2.63 1.12
CA SER A 177 -5.24 2.73 0.69
C SER A 177 -6.22 2.07 1.67
N PRO A 178 -6.75 2.82 2.67
CA PRO A 178 -7.72 2.29 3.63
C PRO A 178 -8.95 1.66 2.97
N LYS A 179 -9.42 2.23 1.86
CA LYS A 179 -10.58 1.72 1.10
C LYS A 179 -10.32 0.36 0.46
N LEU A 180 -9.09 0.10 0.02
CA LEU A 180 -8.72 -1.21 -0.55
C LEU A 180 -8.54 -2.24 0.56
N VAL A 181 -7.85 -1.85 1.63
CA VAL A 181 -7.72 -2.68 2.84
C VAL A 181 -9.10 -3.12 3.32
N GLU A 182 -10.04 -2.19 3.43
CA GLU A 182 -11.41 -2.47 3.85
C GLU A 182 -12.08 -3.52 2.95
N LYS A 183 -11.99 -3.33 1.63
CA LYS A 183 -12.58 -4.25 0.65
C LYS A 183 -11.93 -5.64 0.65
N ILE A 184 -10.62 -5.69 0.85
CA ILE A 184 -9.89 -6.96 0.95
C ILE A 184 -10.35 -7.71 2.19
N LEU A 185 -10.46 -7.05 3.34
CA LEU A 185 -10.95 -7.67 4.57
C LEU A 185 -12.42 -8.09 4.48
N ASP A 186 -13.25 -7.36 3.75
CA ASP A 186 -14.65 -7.74 3.46
C ASP A 186 -14.75 -9.00 2.58
N ALA A 187 -13.73 -9.29 1.78
CA ALA A 187 -13.64 -10.51 0.97
C ALA A 187 -13.09 -11.72 1.76
N VAL A 188 -12.50 -11.49 2.93
CA VAL A 188 -11.99 -12.55 3.83
C VAL A 188 -13.06 -12.96 4.84
N PHE A 189 -13.18 -14.27 5.08
CA PHE A 189 -14.06 -14.79 6.12
C PHE A 189 -13.70 -14.21 7.48
N GLU A 190 -14.71 -13.81 8.26
CA GLU A 190 -14.52 -13.05 9.51
C GLU A 190 -13.56 -13.74 10.50
N ASN A 191 -13.67 -15.06 10.62
CA ASN A 191 -12.83 -15.87 11.49
C ASN A 191 -11.35 -15.91 11.07
N ASP A 192 -11.05 -15.70 9.78
CA ASP A 192 -9.70 -15.76 9.23
C ASP A 192 -9.02 -14.38 9.18
N ARG A 193 -9.75 -13.29 9.43
CA ARG A 193 -9.21 -11.92 9.28
C ARG A 193 -8.02 -11.63 10.20
N ILE A 194 -8.06 -12.11 11.44
CA ILE A 194 -6.97 -11.89 12.40
C ILE A 194 -5.71 -12.70 12.03
N ASP A 195 -5.88 -13.93 11.54
CA ASP A 195 -4.77 -14.69 10.98
C ASP A 195 -4.18 -13.93 9.79
N PHE A 196 -5.03 -13.43 8.89
CA PHE A 196 -4.58 -12.70 7.70
C PHE A 196 -3.79 -11.42 8.02
N LEU A 197 -4.19 -10.69 9.06
CA LEU A 197 -3.48 -9.50 9.54
C LEU A 197 -2.11 -9.79 10.17
N THR A 198 -1.91 -11.01 10.66
CA THR A 198 -0.69 -11.42 11.37
C THR A 198 0.26 -12.24 10.51
N VAL A 199 -0.14 -12.62 9.29
CA VAL A 199 0.75 -13.21 8.27
C VAL A 199 1.94 -12.26 8.03
N LYS A 200 3.16 -12.82 8.10
CA LYS A 200 4.41 -12.08 8.00
C LYS A 200 5.05 -12.28 6.63
N ASN A 201 5.54 -11.19 6.06
CA ASN A 201 6.35 -11.20 4.85
C ASN A 201 7.80 -11.68 5.13
N CYS A 202 8.66 -11.69 4.11
CA CYS A 202 10.06 -12.12 4.24
C CYS A 202 10.89 -11.24 5.20
N LEU A 203 10.45 -10.00 5.46
CA LEU A 203 11.03 -9.09 6.45
C LEU A 203 10.48 -9.32 7.87
N LYS A 204 9.70 -10.38 8.08
CA LYS A 204 9.00 -10.69 9.33
C LYS A 204 7.99 -9.61 9.74
N LYS A 205 7.56 -8.75 8.81
CA LYS A 205 6.54 -7.72 9.02
C LYS A 205 5.17 -8.21 8.56
N SER A 206 4.14 -8.01 9.37
CA SER A 206 2.74 -8.27 9.00
C SER A 206 2.04 -7.00 8.54
N ALA A 207 0.80 -7.12 8.06
CA ALA A 207 -0.01 -5.95 7.68
C ALA A 207 -0.17 -4.97 8.87
N ILE A 208 -0.39 -5.49 10.08
CA ILE A 208 -0.46 -4.68 11.31
C ILE A 208 0.87 -3.96 11.56
N SER A 209 2.00 -4.68 11.57
CA SER A 209 3.28 -4.04 11.90
C SER A 209 3.69 -3.00 10.86
N ILE A 210 3.37 -3.20 9.58
CA ILE A 210 3.63 -2.21 8.53
C ILE A 210 2.77 -0.95 8.77
N ALA A 211 1.48 -1.11 9.07
CA ALA A 211 0.61 0.03 9.34
C ALA A 211 1.05 0.83 10.59
N ILE A 212 1.55 0.13 11.61
CA ILE A 212 2.14 0.74 12.82
C ILE A 212 3.43 1.50 12.48
N ASP A 213 4.40 0.81 11.86
CA ASP A 213 5.73 1.37 11.55
C ASP A 213 5.62 2.61 10.65
N SER A 214 4.58 2.68 9.82
CA SER A 214 4.30 3.78 8.89
C SER A 214 3.26 4.78 9.42
N GLU A 215 2.83 4.67 10.68
CA GLU A 215 1.87 5.59 11.33
C GLU A 215 0.53 5.74 10.58
N LEU A 216 0.01 4.65 10.03
CA LEU A 216 -1.18 4.62 9.17
C LEU A 216 -2.47 4.48 9.98
N GLU A 217 -2.80 5.49 10.77
CA GLU A 217 -3.97 5.48 11.67
C GLU A 217 -5.27 5.07 10.98
N ASP A 218 -5.55 5.56 9.78
CA ASP A 218 -6.79 5.24 9.06
C ASP A 218 -6.88 3.76 8.70
N ILE A 219 -5.75 3.12 8.38
CA ILE A 219 -5.68 1.68 8.12
C ILE A 219 -5.84 0.90 9.42
N LEU A 220 -5.23 1.36 10.52
CA LEU A 220 -5.38 0.76 11.85
C LEU A 220 -6.85 0.80 12.30
N LYS A 221 -7.55 1.92 12.10
CA LYS A 221 -9.00 2.03 12.35
C LYS A 221 -9.81 1.04 11.53
N VAL A 222 -9.44 0.81 10.26
CA VAL A 222 -10.09 -0.23 9.43
C VAL A 222 -9.84 -1.62 9.99
N PHE A 223 -8.62 -1.94 10.45
CA PHE A 223 -8.31 -3.23 11.05
C PHE A 223 -9.17 -3.49 12.29
N ILE A 224 -9.25 -2.52 13.20
CA ILE A 224 -10.05 -2.68 14.43
C ILE A 224 -11.54 -2.81 14.12
N LYS A 225 -12.05 -2.02 13.16
CA LYS A 225 -13.47 -2.08 12.77
C LYS A 225 -13.85 -3.40 12.09
N LYS A 226 -12.94 -4.01 11.33
CA LYS A 226 -13.23 -5.23 10.54
C LYS A 226 -12.89 -6.52 11.25
N VAL A 227 -12.14 -6.47 12.35
CA VAL A 227 -11.78 -7.64 13.14
C VAL A 227 -12.52 -7.58 14.47
N ALA A 228 -13.39 -8.56 14.72
CA ALA A 228 -13.99 -8.69 16.03
C ALA A 228 -12.87 -8.80 17.08
N ILE A 229 -12.97 -8.00 18.13
CA ILE A 229 -11.86 -7.80 19.08
C ILE A 229 -11.52 -9.11 19.81
N GLU A 230 -12.52 -9.96 20.01
CA GLU A 230 -12.41 -11.30 20.60
C GLU A 230 -11.98 -12.38 19.60
N SER A 231 -11.87 -12.07 18.31
CA SER A 231 -11.37 -13.02 17.32
C SER A 231 -9.95 -13.42 17.65
N LYS A 232 -9.71 -14.73 17.64
CA LYS A 232 -8.41 -15.32 17.94
C LYS A 232 -7.80 -15.90 16.68
N THR A 233 -6.51 -15.69 16.51
CA THR A 233 -5.69 -16.45 15.56
C THR A 233 -5.75 -17.95 15.87
N LYS A 234 -5.25 -18.77 14.96
CA LYS A 234 -5.01 -20.20 15.20
C LYS A 234 -4.11 -20.48 16.41
N LYS A 235 -3.34 -19.48 16.88
CA LYS A 235 -2.50 -19.56 18.08
C LYS A 235 -3.19 -19.09 19.35
N GLY A 236 -4.45 -18.66 19.28
CA GLY A 236 -5.20 -18.11 20.40
C GLY A 236 -4.99 -16.61 20.64
N ASP A 237 -4.14 -15.95 19.85
CA ASP A 237 -3.85 -14.51 20.00
C ASP A 237 -5.00 -13.65 19.45
N THR A 238 -5.43 -12.63 20.19
CA THR A 238 -6.36 -11.58 19.70
C THR A 238 -5.60 -10.43 19.02
N ILE A 239 -6.33 -9.46 18.45
CA ILE A 239 -5.72 -8.24 17.92
C ILE A 239 -4.94 -7.46 18.99
N LEU A 240 -5.41 -7.49 20.24
CA LEU A 240 -4.71 -6.87 21.38
C LEU A 240 -3.40 -7.60 21.71
N HIS A 241 -3.37 -8.93 21.63
CA HIS A 241 -2.12 -9.70 21.77
C HIS A 241 -1.13 -9.34 20.66
N ALA A 242 -1.60 -9.16 19.42
CA ALA A 242 -0.74 -8.74 18.31
C ALA A 242 -0.15 -7.34 18.55
N ALA A 243 -0.98 -6.38 18.97
CA ALA A 243 -0.55 -5.02 19.33
C ALA A 243 0.49 -5.04 20.47
N ALA A 244 0.22 -5.80 21.55
CA ALA A 244 1.11 -5.95 22.69
C ALA A 244 2.47 -6.58 22.32
N LYS A 245 2.47 -7.59 21.44
CA LYS A 245 3.72 -8.22 20.94
C LYS A 245 4.57 -7.27 20.11
N ILE A 246 3.94 -6.32 19.42
CA ILE A 246 4.64 -5.28 18.64
C ILE A 246 5.17 -4.18 19.59
N GLY A 247 4.48 -3.95 20.72
CA GLY A 247 4.86 -2.96 21.72
C GLY A 247 4.36 -1.55 21.41
N ASP A 248 3.39 -1.41 20.50
CA ASP A 248 2.80 -0.11 20.14
C ASP A 248 1.70 0.28 21.14
N VAL A 249 2.06 1.20 22.04
CA VAL A 249 1.18 1.75 23.07
C VAL A 249 0.01 2.54 22.48
N ASN A 250 0.22 3.26 21.36
CA ASN A 250 -0.85 4.05 20.74
C ASN A 250 -1.89 3.14 20.08
N PHE A 251 -1.45 2.09 19.41
CA PHE A 251 -2.37 1.12 18.83
C PHE A 251 -3.14 0.33 19.90
N ILE A 252 -2.48 0.00 21.03
CA ILE A 252 -3.16 -0.57 22.21
C ILE A 252 -4.23 0.38 22.73
N HIS A 253 -3.91 1.67 22.92
CA HIS A 253 -4.90 2.66 23.34
C HIS A 253 -6.06 2.78 22.36
N MET A 254 -5.80 2.80 21.06
CA MET A 254 -6.85 2.84 20.03
C MET A 254 -7.80 1.63 20.12
N ILE A 255 -7.27 0.43 20.41
CA ILE A 255 -8.10 -0.77 20.63
C ILE A 255 -8.90 -0.64 21.93
N LEU A 256 -8.29 -0.19 23.02
CA LEU A 256 -8.94 -0.04 24.33
C LEU A 256 -10.04 1.02 24.32
N ASP A 257 -9.82 2.15 23.65
CA ASP A 257 -10.81 3.21 23.50
C ASP A 257 -12.06 2.71 22.76
N LEU A 258 -11.90 1.75 21.83
CA LEU A 258 -13.01 1.11 21.13
C LEU A 258 -13.71 0.01 21.95
N LEU A 259 -13.06 -0.53 22.98
CA LEU A 259 -13.67 -1.50 23.91
C LEU A 259 -14.48 -0.84 25.03
N CYS A 260 -14.12 0.40 25.39
CA CYS A 260 -14.72 1.14 26.48
C CYS A 260 -15.94 2.00 26.05
N ASN A 261 -16.22 2.10 24.75
CA ASN A 261 -17.34 2.85 24.17
C ASN A 261 -18.40 1.91 23.61
#